data_AF-A0A350IN40-F1
#
_entry.id   AF-A0A350IN40-F1
#
_cell.length_a   1.000
_cell.length_b   1.000
_cell.length_c   1.000
_cell.angle_alpha   90.00
_cell.angle_beta   90.00
_cell.angle_gamma   90.00
#
_symmetry.space_group_name_H-M   'P 1'
#
loop_
_entity.id
_entity.type
_entity.pdbx_description
1 polymer ?
#
loop_
_entity_poly.entity_id
_entity_poly.type
_entity_poly.pdbx_seq_one_letter_code
_entity_poly.pdbx_strand_id
1 'polypeptide(L)'
;ERNLRARKECLNYWGTVCVVCGFDFEKTYRNIGKGYIHVHHIVPIAQIGKSYQIDPIADLRPICPNCHSMIHSQNPPLTIQEMHELIIHKE
;
A
#
# COMPACT_ATOMS: atom_id res chain seq x y z
N GLU A 1 -1.05 -1.88 -7.63
CA GLU A 1 -1.03 -3.19 -8.32
C GLU A 1 -1.88 -3.15 -9.59
N ARG A 2 -1.34 -3.59 -10.73
CA ARG A 2 -2.05 -3.64 -12.03
C ARG A 2 -2.75 -4.99 -12.27
N ASN A 3 -2.28 -6.05 -11.62
CA ASN A 3 -2.91 -7.37 -11.59
C ASN A 3 -4.10 -7.38 -10.62
N LEU A 4 -5.30 -7.46 -11.18
CA LEU A 4 -6.55 -7.44 -10.41
C LEU A 4 -6.65 -8.60 -9.40
N ARG A 5 -6.10 -9.77 -9.73
CA ARG A 5 -6.10 -10.93 -8.84
C ARG A 5 -5.19 -10.71 -7.64
N ALA A 6 -3.94 -10.31 -7.87
CA ALA A 6 -3.00 -10.02 -6.79
C ALA A 6 -3.51 -8.89 -5.89
N ARG A 7 -4.09 -7.83 -6.49
CA ARG A 7 -4.75 -6.77 -5.71
C ARG A 7 -5.85 -7.34 -4.81
N LYS A 8 -6.74 -8.16 -5.37
CA LYS A 8 -7.88 -8.73 -4.62
C LYS A 8 -7.41 -9.64 -3.49
N GLU A 9 -6.43 -10.52 -3.74
CA GLU A 9 -5.89 -11.43 -2.73
C GLU A 9 -5.20 -10.66 -1.59
N CYS A 10 -4.42 -9.62 -1.91
CA CYS A 10 -3.82 -8.73 -0.93
C CYS A 10 -4.88 -8.05 -0.04
N LEU A 11 -5.92 -7.47 -0.63
CA LEU A 11 -6.97 -6.77 0.14
C LEU A 11 -7.90 -7.70 0.92
N ASN A 12 -8.12 -8.93 0.43
CA ASN A 12 -8.88 -9.92 1.18
C ASN A 12 -8.14 -10.34 2.47
N TYR A 13 -6.81 -10.37 2.43
CA TYR A 13 -5.98 -10.74 3.58
C TYR A 13 -5.73 -9.55 4.52
N TRP A 14 -5.28 -8.41 3.98
CA TRP A 14 -4.83 -7.25 4.76
C TRP A 14 -5.94 -6.23 5.06
N GLY A 15 -7.07 -6.28 4.35
CA GLY A 15 -8.12 -5.27 4.42
C GLY A 15 -7.79 -3.98 3.66
N THR A 16 -8.50 -2.91 3.98
CA THR A 16 -8.47 -1.63 3.24
C THR A 16 -8.01 -0.43 4.07
N VAL A 17 -7.41 -0.70 5.23
CA VAL A 17 -6.82 0.33 6.11
C VAL A 17 -5.37 0.55 5.68
N CYS A 18 -4.93 1.80 5.61
CA CYS A 18 -3.55 2.13 5.28
C CYS A 18 -2.60 1.58 6.36
N VAL A 19 -1.66 0.70 5.99
CA VAL A 19 -0.70 0.13 6.96
C VAL A 19 0.33 1.15 7.47
N VAL A 20 0.48 2.28 6.78
CA VAL A 20 1.44 3.33 7.16
C VAL A 20 0.84 4.28 8.20
N CYS A 21 -0.39 4.77 7.98
CA CYS A 21 -0.96 5.84 8.81
C CYS A 21 -2.31 5.50 9.45
N GLY A 22 -2.81 4.28 9.26
CA GLY A 22 -4.10 3.85 9.81
C GLY A 22 -5.33 4.48 9.15
N PHE A 23 -5.16 5.30 8.10
CA PHE A 23 -6.29 5.94 7.44
C PHE A 23 -7.22 4.90 6.80
N ASP A 24 -8.52 5.03 7.11
CA ASP A 24 -9.59 4.21 6.59
C ASP A 24 -10.58 5.10 5.81
N PHE A 25 -10.65 4.88 4.50
CA PHE A 25 -11.53 5.62 3.61
C PHE A 25 -13.02 5.33 3.87
N GLU A 26 -13.38 4.10 4.21
CA GLU A 26 -14.79 3.75 4.49
C GLU A 26 -15.23 4.37 5.81
N LYS A 27 -14.37 4.34 6.84
CA LYS A 27 -14.64 5.01 8.12
C LYS A 27 -14.77 6.53 7.98
N THR A 28 -13.94 7.15 7.12
CA THR A 28 -13.89 8.61 6.97
C THR A 28 -14.96 9.14 6.02
N TYR A 29 -15.14 8.47 4.88
CA TYR A 29 -15.99 8.93 3.79
C TYR A 29 -17.25 8.07 3.56
N ARG A 30 -17.51 7.07 4.41
CA ARG A 30 -18.65 6.15 4.28
C ARG A 30 -18.60 5.40 2.94
N ASN A 31 -19.75 5.19 2.31
CA ASN A 31 -19.90 4.36 1.12
C ASN A 31 -19.00 4.76 -0.06
N ILE A 32 -18.68 6.06 -0.22
CA ILE A 32 -17.80 6.49 -1.33
C ILE A 32 -16.34 6.05 -1.12
N GLY A 33 -15.94 5.77 0.11
CA GLY A 33 -14.61 5.27 0.46
C GLY A 33 -14.49 3.75 0.48
N LYS A 34 -15.60 3.02 0.32
CA LYS A 34 -15.61 1.55 0.42
C LYS A 34 -14.67 0.92 -0.60
N GLY A 35 -13.70 0.14 -0.11
CA GLY A 35 -12.70 -0.53 -0.95
C GLY A 35 -11.67 0.39 -1.60
N TYR A 36 -11.72 1.70 -1.33
CA TYR A 36 -10.80 2.68 -1.91
C TYR A 36 -9.49 2.68 -1.13
N ILE A 37 -8.46 2.09 -1.74
CA ILE A 37 -7.09 2.02 -1.22
C ILE A 37 -6.13 1.69 -2.37
N HIS A 38 -4.88 2.15 -2.28
CA HIS A 38 -3.82 1.73 -3.19
C HIS A 38 -3.14 0.46 -2.66
N VAL A 39 -2.60 -0.36 -3.56
CA VAL A 39 -1.79 -1.53 -3.22
C VAL A 39 -0.37 -1.30 -3.72
N HIS A 40 0.57 -1.32 -2.79
CA HIS A 40 1.98 -0.99 -2.95
C HIS A 40 2.85 -2.25 -2.86
N HIS A 41 3.92 -2.29 -3.67
CA HIS A 41 4.92 -3.37 -3.61
C HIS A 41 6.00 -2.99 -2.60
N ILE A 42 6.25 -3.85 -1.62
CA ILE A 42 7.33 -3.62 -0.64
C ILE A 42 8.71 -3.99 -1.20
N VAL A 43 8.76 -4.85 -2.22
CA VAL A 43 9.98 -5.22 -2.94
C VAL A 43 10.08 -4.39 -4.23
N PRO A 44 11.21 -3.70 -4.49
CA PRO A 44 11.39 -2.95 -5.73
C PRO A 44 11.27 -3.86 -6.96
N ILE A 45 10.37 -3.51 -7.88
CA ILE A 45 10.15 -4.26 -9.13
C ILE A 45 11.43 -4.36 -9.99
N ALA A 46 12.39 -3.44 -9.82
CA ALA A 46 13.68 -3.51 -10.50
C ALA A 46 14.54 -4.73 -10.10
N GLN A 47 14.30 -5.33 -8.92
CA GLN A 47 14.99 -6.54 -8.44
C GLN A 47 14.21 -7.82 -8.80
N ILE A 48 13.00 -7.67 -9.33
CA ILE A 48 12.09 -8.75 -9.71
C ILE A 48 12.44 -9.19 -11.14
N GLY A 49 13.21 -10.27 -11.26
CA GLY A 49 13.54 -10.87 -12.56
C GLY A 49 12.29 -11.35 -13.32
N LYS A 50 12.43 -11.64 -14.62
CA LYS A 50 11.33 -12.02 -15.53
C LYS A 50 10.49 -13.24 -15.09
N SER A 51 10.98 -14.04 -14.15
CA SER A 51 10.33 -15.26 -13.63
C SER A 51 9.68 -15.09 -12.26
N TYR A 52 9.78 -13.93 -11.63
CA TYR A 52 9.25 -13.75 -10.28
C TYR A 52 7.73 -13.69 -10.30
N GLN A 53 7.10 -14.56 -9.51
CA GLN A 53 5.68 -14.52 -9.26
C GLN A 53 5.44 -13.68 -8.00
N ILE A 54 4.67 -12.61 -8.14
CA ILE A 54 4.25 -11.77 -7.01
C ILE A 54 3.46 -12.63 -6.04
N ASP A 55 3.89 -12.67 -4.78
CA ASP A 55 3.10 -13.18 -3.67
C ASP A 55 2.27 -12.03 -3.10
N PRO A 56 0.93 -12.03 -3.27
CA PRO A 56 0.09 -10.92 -2.83
C PRO A 56 0.07 -10.67 -1.31
N ILE A 57 0.46 -11.67 -0.51
CA ILE A 57 0.52 -11.56 0.94
C ILE A 57 1.91 -11.11 1.37
N ALA A 58 2.97 -11.68 0.79
CA ALA A 58 4.33 -11.30 1.14
C ALA A 58 4.72 -9.93 0.58
N ASP A 59 4.39 -9.65 -0.69
CA ASP A 59 5.00 -8.55 -1.45
C ASP A 59 4.16 -7.27 -1.50
N LEU A 60 2.88 -7.36 -1.15
CA LEU A 60 1.93 -6.25 -1.33
C LEU A 60 1.36 -5.76 -0.01
N ARG A 61 1.18 -4.45 0.13
CA ARG A 61 0.51 -3.82 1.27
C ARG A 61 -0.50 -2.76 0.85
N PRO A 62 -1.66 -2.66 1.53
CA PRO A 62 -2.61 -1.57 1.32
C PRO A 62 -2.09 -0.27 1.94
N ILE A 63 -2.02 0.80 1.15
CA ILE A 63 -1.66 2.14 1.62
C ILE A 63 -2.56 3.21 1.00
N CYS A 64 -2.76 4.33 1.69
CA CYS A 64 -3.54 5.44 1.14
C CYS A 64 -2.79 6.13 -0.02
N PRO A 65 -3.51 6.82 -0.92
CA PRO A 65 -2.89 7.57 -2.01
C PRO A 65 -1.82 8.57 -1.56
N ASN A 66 -2.01 9.22 -0.40
CA ASN A 66 -1.06 10.21 0.11
C ASN A 66 0.26 9.55 0.54
N CYS A 67 0.21 8.51 1.38
CA CYS A 67 1.39 7.73 1.75
C CYS A 67 2.06 7.11 0.52
N HIS A 68 1.28 6.63 -0.46
CA HIS A 68 1.83 6.06 -1.68
C HIS A 68 2.64 7.09 -2.48
N SER A 69 2.10 8.30 -2.63
CA SER A 69 2.79 9.38 -3.33
C SER A 69 4.06 9.83 -2.60
N MET A 70 4.05 9.89 -1.27
CA MET A 70 5.22 10.29 -0.47
C MET A 70 6.32 9.22 -0.49
N ILE A 71 5.97 7.94 -0.45
CA ILE A 71 6.95 6.86 -0.60
C ILE A 71 7.72 6.99 -1.92
N HIS A 72 7.02 7.24 -3.02
CA HIS A 72 7.63 7.37 -4.35
C HIS A 72 8.11 8.78 -4.68
N SER A 73 8.07 9.73 -3.74
CA SER A 73 8.65 11.06 -3.94
C SER A 73 10.18 11.07 -3.79
N GLN A 74 10.77 9.95 -3.34
CA GLN A 74 12.21 9.75 -3.18
C GLN A 74 12.72 8.69 -4.17
N ASN A 75 14.03 8.74 -4.46
CA ASN A 75 14.71 7.70 -5.25
C ASN A 75 16.05 7.35 -4.58
N PRO A 76 16.19 6.15 -3.98
CA PRO A 76 15.21 5.06 -3.95
C PRO A 76 13.92 5.43 -3.17
N PRO A 77 12.77 4.79 -3.47
CA PRO A 77 11.54 5.00 -2.69
C PRO A 77 11.73 4.66 -1.22
N LEU A 78 11.02 5.36 -0.35
CA LEU A 78 11.01 5.07 1.09
C LEU A 78 10.34 3.71 1.36
N THR A 79 10.82 2.99 2.35
CA THR A 79 10.13 1.84 2.91
C THR A 79 8.86 2.28 3.66
N ILE A 80 7.94 1.35 3.87
CA ILE A 80 6.75 1.58 4.71
C ILE A 80 7.14 2.03 6.12
N GLN A 81 8.23 1.49 6.67
CA GLN A 81 8.69 1.82 8.01
C GLN A 81 9.29 3.22 8.07
N GLU A 82 10.17 3.59 7.13
CA GLU A 82 10.68 4.96 7.03
C GLU A 82 9.54 5.98 6.85
N MET A 83 8.55 5.67 5.99
CA MET A 83 7.40 6.54 5.83
C MET A 83 6.57 6.65 7.12
N HIS A 84 6.39 5.55 7.86
CA HIS A 84 5.70 5.56 9.15
C HIS A 84 6.41 6.47 10.17
N GLU A 85 7.75 6.41 10.25
CA GLU A 85 8.55 7.24 11.16
C GLU A 85 8.50 8.74 10.84
N LEU A 86 8.24 9.11 9.57
CA LEU A 86 8.14 10.50 9.13
C LEU A 86 6.75 11.12 9.34
N ILE A 87 5.70 10.32 9.53
CA ILE A 87 4.34 10.83 9.70
C ILE A 87 4.17 11.35 11.12
N ILE A 88 3.77 12.62 11.22
CA ILE A 88 3.28 13.18 12.48
C ILE A 88 1.84 12.68 12.66
N HIS A 89 1.66 11.69 13.52
CA HIS A 89 0.34 11.25 13.95
C HIS A 89 -0.28 12.38 14.79
N LYS A 90 -1.38 12.95 14.30
CA LYS A 90 -2.20 13.86 15.09
C LYS A 90 -3.18 13.01 15.90
N GLU A 91 -3.17 13.23 17.22
CA GLU A 91 -4.13 12.64 18.17
C GLU A 91 -5.58 12.97 17.80
#